data_AF-A0A2J4YQQ4-F1
#
_entry.id   AF-A0A2J4YQQ4-F1
#
_cell.length_a   1.000
_cell.length_b   1.000
_cell.length_c   1.000
_cell.angle_alpha   90.00
_cell.angle_beta   90.00
_cell.angle_gamma   90.00
#
_symmetry.space_group_name_H-M   'P 1'
#
loop_
_entity.id
_entity.type
_entity.pdbx_description
1 polymer ?
#
loop_
_entity_poly.entity_id
_entity_poly.type
_entity_poly.pdbx_seq_one_letter_code
_entity_poly.pdbx_strand_id
1 'polypeptide(L)'
;TIAGETDHLTGIERIYEDIGAGMDIIESVPAAIALVELAKTQPMKCAMLAANLGGDTDTIGAMATAICGALHGIEAFPEEHIQRIKQANSIDFAPYAQRLAGYRFA
;
A
#
# COMPACT_ATOMS: atom_id res chain seq x y z
N THR A 1 -4.04 14.62 13.96
CA THR A 1 -3.75 13.84 12.74
C THR A 1 -3.70 12.37 13.11
N ILE A 2 -4.14 11.46 12.23
CA ILE A 2 -4.09 9.99 12.44
C ILE A 2 -2.64 9.54 12.77
N ALA A 3 -1.64 10.31 12.34
CA ALA A 3 -0.22 10.19 12.70
C ALA A 3 0.09 10.13 14.21
N GLY A 4 -0.80 10.63 15.08
CA GLY A 4 -0.63 10.57 16.54
C GLY A 4 -1.06 9.25 17.18
N GLU A 5 -1.67 8.34 16.42
CA GLU A 5 -2.21 7.09 16.97
C GLU A 5 -1.16 5.99 17.01
N THR A 6 -0.79 5.59 18.23
CA THR A 6 0.09 4.47 18.50
C THR A 6 -0.60 3.12 18.39
N ASP A 7 -1.93 3.08 18.49
CA ASP A 7 -2.74 1.88 18.30
C ASP A 7 -3.25 1.81 16.86
N HIS A 8 -2.91 0.71 16.18
CA HIS A 8 -3.27 0.52 14.78
C HIS A 8 -4.75 0.20 14.59
N LEU A 9 -5.41 -0.36 15.61
CA LEU A 9 -6.84 -0.63 15.56
C LEU A 9 -7.64 0.65 15.53
N THR A 10 -7.37 1.58 16.46
CA THR A 10 -8.00 2.91 16.45
C THR A 10 -7.72 3.65 15.15
N GLY A 11 -6.49 3.57 14.62
CA GLY A 11 -6.13 4.23 13.37
C GLY A 11 -6.89 3.70 12.14
N ILE A 12 -7.08 2.38 12.05
CA ILE A 12 -7.86 1.75 10.97
C ILE A 12 -9.35 2.13 11.09
N GLU A 13 -9.92 2.03 12.30
CA GLU A 13 -11.31 2.38 12.55
C GLU A 13 -11.61 3.81 12.13
N ARG A 14 -10.70 4.75 12.45
CA ARG A 14 -10.85 6.13 12.02
C ARG A 14 -10.73 6.35 10.53
N ILE A 15 -9.84 5.63 9.85
CA ILE A 15 -9.79 5.70 8.38
C ILE A 15 -11.15 5.23 7.82
N TYR A 16 -11.70 4.15 8.36
CA TYR A 16 -12.97 3.61 7.90
C TYR A 16 -14.15 4.55 8.16
N GLU A 17 -14.26 5.13 9.36
CA GLU A 17 -15.39 5.98 9.76
C GLU A 17 -15.28 7.43 9.26
N ASP A 18 -14.07 8.03 9.28
CA ASP A 18 -13.88 9.45 8.93
C ASP A 18 -13.67 9.66 7.42
N ILE A 19 -13.10 8.68 6.71
CA ILE A 19 -12.73 8.78 5.28
C ILE A 19 -13.59 7.84 4.43
N GLY A 20 -13.78 6.61 4.88
CA GLY A 20 -14.36 5.54 4.08
C GLY A 20 -13.28 4.63 3.47
N ALA A 21 -13.74 3.49 2.95
CA ALA A 21 -12.91 2.47 2.32
C ALA A 21 -13.61 1.85 1.10
N GLY A 22 -14.58 2.56 0.52
CA GLY A 22 -15.31 2.14 -0.67
C GLY A 22 -14.50 2.29 -1.96
N MET A 23 -15.11 1.85 -3.06
CA MET A 23 -14.49 1.90 -4.40
C MET A 23 -14.42 3.31 -4.99
N ASP A 24 -15.18 4.27 -4.43
CA ASP A 24 -15.19 5.64 -4.93
C ASP A 24 -13.83 6.31 -4.66
N ILE A 25 -13.32 7.03 -5.66
CA ILE A 25 -11.99 7.66 -5.60
C ILE A 25 -11.85 8.65 -4.43
N ILE A 26 -12.96 9.24 -4.00
CA ILE A 26 -13.03 10.16 -2.87
C ILE A 26 -12.82 9.47 -1.52
N GLU A 27 -12.94 8.14 -1.46
CA GLU A 27 -12.65 7.31 -0.28
C GLU A 27 -11.31 6.59 -0.44
N SER A 28 -11.12 5.87 -1.55
CA SER A 28 -9.99 4.93 -1.72
C SER A 28 -8.61 5.61 -1.74
N VAL A 29 -8.47 6.75 -2.43
CA VAL A 29 -7.19 7.49 -2.50
C VAL A 29 -6.78 8.09 -1.15
N PRO A 30 -7.63 8.86 -0.44
CA PRO A 30 -7.25 9.38 0.88
C PRO A 30 -7.05 8.27 1.90
N ALA A 31 -7.81 7.16 1.85
CA ALA A 31 -7.59 6.01 2.72
C ALA A 31 -6.20 5.39 2.52
N ALA A 32 -5.76 5.23 1.26
CA ALA A 32 -4.43 4.73 0.95
C ALA A 32 -3.32 5.63 1.50
N ILE A 33 -3.45 6.96 1.36
CA ILE A 33 -2.48 7.91 1.91
C ILE A 33 -2.45 7.85 3.45
N ALA A 34 -3.61 7.76 4.08
CA ALA A 34 -3.69 7.63 5.54
C ALA A 34 -3.04 6.32 6.04
N LEU A 35 -3.21 5.21 5.31
CA LEU A 35 -2.53 3.95 5.62
C LEU A 35 -1.01 4.03 5.47
N VAL A 36 -0.48 4.78 4.50
CA VAL A 36 0.97 5.01 4.37
C VAL A 36 1.52 5.66 5.64
N GLU A 37 0.83 6.69 6.14
CA GLU A 37 1.22 7.39 7.37
C GLU A 37 1.07 6.49 8.61
N LEU A 38 -0.07 5.81 8.76
CA LEU A 38 -0.33 4.90 9.89
C LEU A 38 0.66 3.71 9.94
N ALA A 39 1.06 3.21 8.76
CA ALA A 39 2.08 2.18 8.61
C ALA A 39 3.50 2.70 8.85
N LYS A 40 3.69 4.00 9.11
CA LYS A 40 5.01 4.65 9.17
C LYS A 40 5.83 4.33 7.93
N THR A 41 5.19 4.36 6.77
CA THR A 41 5.76 4.06 5.45
C THR A 41 6.30 2.63 5.27
N GLN A 42 6.08 1.71 6.21
CA GLN A 42 6.54 0.32 6.09
C GLN A 42 5.59 -0.48 5.18
N PRO A 43 6.04 -1.01 4.03
CA PRO A 43 5.16 -1.62 3.03
C PRO A 43 4.41 -2.85 3.58
N MET A 44 5.09 -3.73 4.32
CA MET A 44 4.43 -4.93 4.87
C MET A 44 3.39 -4.60 5.93
N LYS A 45 3.66 -3.59 6.75
CA LYS A 45 2.68 -3.09 7.70
C LYS A 45 1.50 -2.46 6.97
N CYS A 46 1.75 -1.68 5.92
CA CYS A 46 0.72 -1.07 5.10
C CYS A 46 -0.20 -2.12 4.45
N ALA A 47 0.38 -3.18 3.87
CA ALA A 47 -0.36 -4.31 3.32
C ALA A 47 -1.23 -5.00 4.38
N MET A 48 -0.67 -5.26 5.56
CA MET A 48 -1.40 -5.87 6.67
C MET A 48 -2.56 -4.98 7.13
N LEU A 49 -2.35 -3.67 7.27
CA LEU A 49 -3.41 -2.74 7.69
C LEU A 49 -4.51 -2.64 6.62
N ALA A 50 -4.14 -2.53 5.34
CA ALA A 50 -5.09 -2.50 4.23
C ALA A 50 -5.96 -3.76 4.19
N ALA A 51 -5.38 -4.95 4.35
CA ALA A 51 -6.11 -6.21 4.38
C ALA A 51 -7.12 -6.30 5.55
N ASN A 52 -6.95 -5.51 6.61
CA ASN A 52 -7.83 -5.44 7.77
C ASN A 52 -8.75 -4.21 7.77
N LEU A 53 -8.65 -3.32 6.78
CA LEU A 53 -9.46 -2.10 6.72
C LEU A 53 -10.93 -2.37 6.39
N GLY A 54 -11.22 -3.40 5.59
CA GLY A 54 -12.55 -3.62 5.01
C GLY A 54 -12.80 -2.76 3.75
N GLY A 55 -13.84 -3.08 2.99
CA GLY A 55 -14.14 -2.41 1.72
C GLY A 55 -13.19 -2.81 0.57
N ASP A 56 -12.71 -1.83 -0.19
CA ASP A 56 -11.83 -1.94 -1.37
C ASP A 56 -10.35 -2.12 -0.99
N THR A 57 -10.10 -3.15 -0.18
CA THR A 57 -8.80 -3.40 0.47
C THR A 57 -7.66 -3.66 -0.51
N ASP A 58 -7.92 -4.28 -1.66
CA ASP A 58 -6.91 -4.61 -2.66
C ASP A 58 -6.46 -3.37 -3.42
N THR A 59 -7.39 -2.50 -3.84
CA THR A 59 -7.05 -1.24 -4.53
C THR A 59 -6.35 -0.28 -3.59
N ILE A 60 -6.89 -0.10 -2.37
CA ILE A 60 -6.30 0.76 -1.34
C ILE A 60 -4.91 0.23 -0.96
N GLY A 61 -4.78 -1.08 -0.72
CA GLY A 61 -3.51 -1.72 -0.39
C GLY A 61 -2.49 -1.63 -1.51
N ALA A 62 -2.89 -1.80 -2.77
CA ALA A 62 -2.02 -1.65 -3.93
C ALA A 62 -1.44 -0.23 -4.02
N MET A 63 -2.28 0.80 -3.88
CA MET A 63 -1.81 2.20 -3.87
C MET A 63 -0.86 2.48 -2.70
N ALA A 64 -1.27 2.08 -1.49
CA ALA A 64 -0.51 2.40 -0.28
C ALA A 64 0.85 1.70 -0.24
N THR A 65 0.90 0.42 -0.63
CA THR A 65 2.16 -0.35 -0.71
C THR A 65 3.04 0.11 -1.88
N ALA A 66 2.46 0.54 -3.00
CA ALA A 66 3.23 1.14 -4.10
C ALA A 66 3.93 2.43 -3.66
N ILE A 67 3.25 3.29 -2.89
CA ILE A 67 3.85 4.51 -2.31
C ILE A 67 4.98 4.12 -1.35
N CYS A 68 4.76 3.18 -0.44
CA CYS A 68 5.81 2.70 0.48
C CYS A 68 7.01 2.13 -0.28
N GLY A 69 6.78 1.35 -1.34
CA GLY A 69 7.83 0.78 -2.19
C GLY A 69 8.62 1.84 -2.96
N ALA A 70 7.96 2.90 -3.43
CA ALA A 70 8.64 4.03 -4.07
C ALA A 70 9.56 4.79 -3.09
N LEU A 71 9.20 4.83 -1.81
CA LEU A 71 10.00 5.49 -0.76
C LEU A 71 11.20 4.65 -0.32
N HIS A 72 11.04 3.34 -0.19
CA HIS A 72 12.04 2.46 0.45
C HIS A 72 12.77 1.50 -0.48
N GLY A 73 12.36 1.39 -1.74
CA GLY A 73 12.93 0.44 -2.69
C GLY A 73 12.34 -0.98 -2.56
N ILE A 74 12.80 -1.87 -3.45
CA ILE A 74 12.30 -3.25 -3.54
C ILE A 74 12.74 -4.10 -2.34
N GLU A 75 13.89 -3.76 -1.76
CA GLU A 75 14.50 -4.45 -0.61
C GLU A 75 13.66 -4.30 0.68
N ALA A 76 12.69 -3.37 0.70
CA ALA A 76 11.75 -3.22 1.80
C ALA A 76 10.66 -4.33 1.83
N PHE A 77 10.51 -5.08 0.75
CA PHE A 77 9.60 -6.22 0.67
C PHE A 77 10.37 -7.53 0.92
N PRO A 78 9.86 -8.44 1.78
CA PRO A 78 10.41 -9.78 1.92
C PRO A 78 10.40 -10.54 0.60
N GLU A 79 11.53 -11.17 0.25
CA GLU A 79 11.71 -11.91 -1.00
C GLU A 79 10.64 -13.00 -1.19
N GLU A 80 10.23 -13.66 -0.12
CA GLU A 80 9.18 -14.69 -0.17
C GLU A 80 7.84 -14.17 -0.71
N HIS A 81 7.48 -12.92 -0.40
CA HIS A 81 6.24 -12.31 -0.87
C HIS A 81 6.35 -11.90 -2.34
N ILE A 82 7.51 -11.38 -2.76
CA ILE A 82 7.80 -11.09 -4.17
C ILE A 82 7.66 -12.38 -5.00
N GLN A 83 8.29 -13.47 -4.56
CA GLN A 83 8.22 -14.76 -5.25
C GLN A 83 6.80 -15.32 -5.30
N ARG A 84 6.05 -15.21 -4.20
CA ARG A 84 4.64 -15.62 -4.15
C ARG A 84 3.78 -14.86 -5.16
N ILE A 85 3.95 -13.54 -5.26
CA ILE A 85 3.22 -12.70 -6.22
C ILE A 85 3.60 -13.08 -7.67
N LYS A 86 4.88 -13.28 -7.96
CA LYS A 86 5.35 -13.71 -9.29
C LYS A 86 4.74 -15.05 -9.69
N GLN A 87 4.75 -16.04 -8.79
CA GLN A 87 4.19 -17.36 -9.03
C GLN A 87 2.68 -17.32 -9.25
N ALA A 88 1.94 -16.54 -8.43
CA ALA A 88 0.50 -16.42 -8.55
C ALA A 88 0.05 -15.74 -9.85
N ASN A 89 0.85 -14.81 -10.38
CA ASN A 89 0.50 -14.04 -11.58
C ASN A 89 1.16 -14.56 -12.86
N SER A 90 2.11 -15.49 -12.77
CA SER A 90 2.94 -15.92 -13.91
C SER A 90 3.60 -14.76 -14.67
N ILE A 91 3.93 -13.68 -13.97
CA ILE A 91 4.49 -12.43 -14.51
C ILE A 91 5.75 -12.07 -13.72
N ASP A 92 6.84 -11.75 -14.43
CA ASP A 92 7.99 -11.08 -13.84
C ASP A 92 7.86 -9.56 -14.00
N PHE A 93 7.65 -8.85 -12.89
CA PHE A 93 7.46 -7.40 -12.88
C PHE A 93 8.75 -6.60 -13.08
N ALA A 94 9.93 -7.20 -12.81
CA ALA A 94 11.20 -6.46 -12.80
C ALA A 94 11.56 -5.83 -14.17
N PRO A 95 11.41 -6.51 -15.31
CA PRO A 95 11.66 -5.91 -16.62
C PRO A 95 10.73 -4.73 -16.93
N TYR A 96 9.46 -4.80 -16.50
CA TYR A 96 8.50 -3.71 -16.70
C TYR A 96 8.87 -2.48 -15.85
N ALA A 97 9.19 -2.70 -14.56
CA ALA A 97 9.62 -1.64 -13.67
C ALA A 97 10.89 -0.94 -14.18
N GLN A 98 11.88 -1.70 -14.68
CA GLN A 98 13.10 -1.15 -15.28
C GLN A 98 12.82 -0.30 -16.52
N ARG A 99 11.94 -0.76 -17.42
CA ARG A 99 11.53 0.00 -18.61
C ARG A 99 10.81 1.29 -18.24
N LEU A 100 9.89 1.25 -17.28
CA LEU A 100 9.19 2.44 -16.78
C LEU A 100 10.15 3.44 -16.13
N ALA A 101 11.11 2.96 -15.34
CA ALA A 101 12.14 3.80 -14.72
C ALA A 101 13.01 4.51 -15.78
N GLY A 102 13.26 3.87 -16.93
CA GLY A 102 13.98 4.47 -18.05
C GLY A 102 13.35 5.76 -18.60
N TYR A 103 12.04 5.95 -18.44
CA TYR A 103 11.34 7.17 -18.88
C TYR A 103 11.38 8.31 -17.84
N ARG A 104 11.87 8.07 -16.62
CA ARG A 104 11.88 9.08 -15.54
C ARG A 104 12.79 10.28 -15.82
N PHE A 105 13.82 10.08 -16.64
CA PHE A 105 14.84 11.08 -16.97
C PHE A 105 15.02 11.26 -18.49
N ALA A 106 14.12 10.70 -19.29
CA ALA A 106 14.07 10.89 -20.74
C ALA A 106 13.24 12.15 -21.06
#